data_AF-A0A950WVN1-F1
#
_entry.id   AF-A0A950WVN1-F1
#
_cell.length_a   1.000
_cell.length_b   1.000
_cell.length_c   1.000
_cell.angle_alpha   90.00
_cell.angle_beta   90.00
_cell.angle_gamma   90.00
#
_symmetry.space_group_name_H-M   'P 1'
#
loop_
_entity.id
_entity.type
_entity.pdbx_description
1 polymer ?
#
loop_
_entity_poly.entity_id
_entity_poly.type
_entity_poly.pdbx_seq_one_letter_code
_entity_poly.pdbx_strand_id
1 'polypeptide(L)'
;MRQFRLAAAVAGVLAALFTATVTFHWFGAAGSNAIDDLGEALAALAAAGACVVAARRHRDAHTAWILLGASALSWGAGELVWSWYDLVQHREVPVPSLADLGFLAAVPLAAAAILAFPGAPRRAARRARIGLDGAIIATSLLFVSWALVLGPVWHTAGQSALGQTVSLAYPVGDIVIATLVFITVAHVRRNHRVPFVMAGVALLAMAVADSAFAYITNQVFSDTNALNAGWVVGYLLIAVAALHPARPSNTRVLPTAADVADAPIIDGRGSVFLPYVPVAFAVAVGAYRLASHGRVGPFLGVTGTVLVGLFSLRQLVALLDNLELGRELQRAVRALEDREQQLTFQAFHDGLTGLANRSLLWDRIGHAVALGAREERTIAVLYVDLDGFKQVNDTLGHAAGDQLLAAVAERMRAVVRPAETVARIGGDEFAVLVEGVDEHSPEALAHRLLEALSTPFTVAPNRVVVGASIGIAVSRRQHPSADELVRAADAAMYDAKRAGKGRVAVRELPSATLRAVNPVPDRVV
;
A
#
# COMPACT_ATOMS: atom_id res chain seq x y z
N MET A 1 -0.72 -27.03 12.26
CA MET A 1 -2.11 -26.62 11.93
C MET A 1 -3.18 -27.62 12.36
N ARG A 2 -3.01 -28.93 12.13
CA ARG A 2 -3.99 -29.96 12.53
C ARG A 2 -4.29 -30.00 14.04
N GLN A 3 -3.26 -29.95 14.89
CA GLN A 3 -3.41 -29.91 16.35
C GLN A 3 -4.16 -28.65 16.85
N PHE A 4 -3.90 -27.49 16.23
CA PHE A 4 -4.60 -26.24 16.56
C PHE A 4 -6.10 -26.31 16.22
N ARG A 5 -6.44 -26.82 15.02
CA ARG A 5 -7.86 -26.99 14.63
C ARG A 5 -8.60 -27.95 15.55
N LEU A 6 -7.94 -29.03 15.97
CA LEU A 6 -8.50 -29.97 16.93
C LEU A 6 -8.72 -29.30 18.29
N ALA A 7 -7.73 -28.56 18.81
CA ALA A 7 -7.87 -27.83 20.07
C ALA A 7 -9.00 -26.79 20.03
N ALA A 8 -9.12 -26.04 18.92
CA ALA A 8 -10.21 -25.09 18.73
C ALA A 8 -11.59 -25.76 18.67
N ALA A 9 -11.70 -26.92 17.99
CA ALA A 9 -12.94 -27.68 17.94
C ALA A 9 -13.33 -28.24 19.32
N VAL A 10 -12.36 -28.80 20.06
CA VAL A 10 -12.58 -29.29 21.43
C VAL A 10 -13.02 -28.15 22.35
N ALA A 11 -12.34 -27.00 22.31
CA ALA A 11 -12.72 -25.83 23.08
C ALA A 11 -14.15 -25.35 22.75
N GLY A 12 -14.52 -25.32 21.48
CA GLY A 12 -15.89 -24.96 21.06
C GLY A 12 -16.96 -25.93 21.54
N VAL A 13 -16.69 -27.23 21.51
CA VAL A 13 -17.60 -28.27 22.04
C VAL A 13 -17.72 -28.17 23.55
N LEU A 14 -16.60 -27.99 24.27
CA LEU A 14 -16.60 -27.80 25.72
C LEU A 14 -17.38 -26.57 26.14
N ALA A 15 -17.17 -25.44 25.46
CA ALA A 15 -17.93 -24.21 25.69
C ALA A 15 -19.44 -24.43 25.49
N ALA A 16 -19.83 -25.04 24.37
CA ALA A 16 -21.25 -25.28 24.07
C ALA A 16 -21.91 -26.24 25.08
N LEU A 17 -21.21 -27.31 25.47
CA LEU A 17 -21.71 -28.25 26.48
C LEU A 17 -21.82 -27.59 27.86
N PHE A 18 -20.83 -26.78 28.25
CA PHE A 18 -20.85 -26.03 29.49
C PHE A 18 -22.05 -25.08 29.53
N THR A 19 -22.18 -24.20 28.52
CA THR A 19 -23.29 -23.25 28.42
C THR A 19 -24.65 -23.96 28.44
N ALA A 20 -24.81 -25.07 27.72
CA ALA A 20 -26.06 -25.83 27.73
C ALA A 20 -26.36 -26.43 29.11
N THR A 21 -25.35 -27.00 29.77
CA THR A 21 -25.52 -27.64 31.09
C THR A 21 -25.95 -26.64 32.16
N VAL A 22 -25.30 -25.46 32.16
CA VAL A 22 -25.58 -24.38 33.11
C VAL A 22 -26.92 -23.71 32.80
N THR A 23 -27.25 -23.46 31.52
CA THR A 23 -28.51 -22.80 31.13
C THR A 23 -29.73 -23.69 31.37
N PHE A 24 -29.67 -24.97 30.98
CA PHE A 24 -30.82 -25.88 31.06
C PHE A 24 -30.92 -26.65 32.38
N HIS A 25 -30.04 -26.35 33.34
CA HIS A 25 -30.09 -26.91 34.69
C HIS A 25 -30.14 -28.45 34.72
N TRP A 26 -29.40 -29.12 33.82
CA TRP A 26 -29.47 -30.58 33.62
C TRP A 26 -29.20 -31.41 34.88
N PHE A 27 -28.50 -30.85 35.86
CA PHE A 27 -28.16 -31.50 37.13
C PHE A 27 -28.84 -30.83 38.34
N GLY A 28 -29.91 -30.06 38.12
CA GLY A 28 -30.58 -29.24 39.14
C GLY A 28 -29.78 -27.99 39.51
N ALA A 29 -30.41 -27.04 40.23
CA ALA A 29 -29.81 -25.73 40.52
C ALA A 29 -28.47 -25.81 41.27
N ALA A 30 -28.38 -26.59 42.35
CA ALA A 30 -27.14 -26.76 43.09
C ALA A 30 -26.02 -27.44 42.27
N GLY A 31 -26.39 -28.40 41.42
CA GLY A 31 -25.43 -29.07 40.53
C GLY A 31 -24.94 -28.15 39.42
N SER A 32 -25.81 -27.30 38.87
CA SER A 32 -25.46 -26.31 37.87
C SER A 32 -24.57 -25.21 38.42
N ASN A 33 -24.84 -24.69 39.63
CA ASN A 33 -23.96 -23.71 40.28
C ASN A 33 -22.57 -24.30 40.56
N ALA A 34 -22.50 -25.54 41.05
CA ALA A 34 -21.22 -26.20 41.27
C ALA A 34 -20.43 -26.44 39.97
N ILE A 35 -21.13 -26.75 38.87
CA ILE A 35 -20.50 -26.90 37.55
C ILE A 35 -20.02 -25.54 37.04
N ASP A 36 -20.78 -24.48 37.27
CA ASP A 36 -20.47 -23.12 36.84
C ASP A 36 -19.17 -22.62 37.47
N ASP A 37 -19.16 -22.47 38.79
CA ASP A 37 -18.01 -22.06 39.62
C ASP A 37 -16.74 -22.88 39.34
N LEU A 38 -16.85 -24.21 39.41
CA LEU A 38 -15.67 -25.08 39.21
C LEU A 38 -15.22 -25.09 37.75
N GLY A 39 -16.16 -24.98 36.81
CA GLY A 39 -15.85 -24.94 35.39
C GLY A 39 -15.08 -23.68 35.00
N GLU A 40 -15.44 -22.54 35.59
CA GLU A 40 -14.72 -21.28 35.44
C GLU A 40 -13.28 -21.35 35.95
N ALA A 41 -13.09 -21.83 37.19
CA ALA A 41 -11.76 -22.04 37.75
C ALA A 41 -10.92 -23.00 36.87
N LEU A 42 -11.49 -24.11 36.42
CA LEU A 42 -10.81 -25.08 35.56
C LEU A 42 -10.44 -24.49 34.19
N ALA A 43 -11.31 -23.69 33.60
CA ALA A 43 -11.04 -23.00 32.33
C ALA A 43 -9.87 -22.02 32.48
N ALA A 44 -9.86 -21.22 33.55
CA ALA A 44 -8.78 -20.28 33.84
C ALA A 44 -7.44 -20.99 34.08
N LEU A 45 -7.43 -22.10 34.82
CA LEU A 45 -6.24 -22.93 35.03
C LEU A 45 -5.74 -23.58 33.73
N ALA A 46 -6.64 -24.06 32.88
CA ALA A 46 -6.29 -24.60 31.57
C ALA A 46 -5.67 -23.53 30.66
N ALA A 47 -6.21 -22.31 30.67
CA ALA A 47 -5.65 -21.17 29.96
C ALA A 47 -4.25 -20.81 30.47
N ALA A 48 -4.05 -20.78 31.80
CA ALA A 48 -2.74 -20.55 32.40
C ALA A 48 -1.71 -21.59 31.96
N GLY A 49 -2.07 -22.88 32.01
CA GLY A 49 -1.21 -23.97 31.54
C GLY A 49 -0.86 -23.86 30.05
N ALA A 50 -1.84 -23.54 29.20
CA ALA A 50 -1.64 -23.32 27.77
C ALA A 50 -0.69 -22.13 27.49
N CYS A 51 -0.83 -21.04 28.24
CA CYS A 51 0.05 -19.87 28.17
C CYS A 51 1.51 -20.22 28.55
N VAL A 52 1.73 -21.06 29.57
CA VAL A 52 3.08 -21.55 29.91
C VAL A 52 3.69 -22.37 28.77
N VAL A 53 2.90 -23.23 28.12
CA VAL A 53 3.34 -23.98 26.94
C VAL A 53 3.67 -23.04 25.78
N ALA A 54 2.86 -22.00 25.57
CA ALA A 54 3.08 -20.98 24.54
C ALA A 54 4.36 -20.16 24.79
N ALA A 55 4.64 -19.79 26.04
CA ALA A 55 5.85 -19.06 26.41
C ALA A 55 7.13 -19.82 26.02
N ARG A 56 7.11 -21.17 26.13
CA ARG A 56 8.23 -22.03 25.71
C ARG A 56 8.37 -22.13 24.18
N ARG A 57 7.25 -22.01 23.45
CA ARG A 57 7.20 -22.13 21.98
C ARG A 57 7.51 -20.81 21.26
N HIS A 58 7.05 -19.69 21.81
CA HIS A 58 7.18 -18.35 21.25
C HIS A 58 8.22 -17.54 22.02
N ARG A 59 9.52 -17.83 21.81
CA ARG A 59 10.62 -17.23 22.61
C ARG A 59 10.65 -15.71 22.59
N ASP A 60 10.28 -15.09 21.48
CA ASP A 60 10.24 -13.62 21.35
C ASP A 60 9.03 -12.99 22.04
N ALA A 61 7.96 -13.75 22.28
CA ALA A 61 6.77 -13.33 23.04
C ALA A 61 6.67 -14.02 24.42
N HIS A 62 7.77 -14.56 24.93
CA HIS A 62 7.80 -15.34 26.19
C HIS A 62 7.16 -14.58 27.35
N THR A 63 7.59 -13.34 27.58
CA THR A 63 7.10 -12.50 28.68
C THR A 63 5.61 -12.23 28.58
N ALA A 64 5.10 -11.99 27.36
CA ALA A 64 3.67 -11.75 27.14
C ALA A 64 2.82 -12.96 27.55
N TRP A 65 3.23 -14.17 27.14
CA TRP A 65 2.51 -15.39 27.49
C TRP A 65 2.61 -15.76 28.97
N ILE A 66 3.76 -15.55 29.62
CA ILE A 66 3.88 -15.77 31.07
C ILE A 66 2.97 -14.81 31.84
N LEU A 67 2.93 -13.52 31.47
CA LEU A 67 2.06 -12.55 32.12
C LEU A 67 0.58 -12.85 31.89
N LEU A 68 0.19 -13.28 30.69
CA LEU A 68 -1.19 -13.67 30.40
C LEU A 68 -1.59 -14.93 31.16
N GLY A 69 -0.67 -15.90 31.30
CA GLY A 69 -0.89 -17.09 32.13
C GLY A 69 -0.98 -16.77 33.62
N ALA A 70 -0.15 -15.84 34.11
CA ALA A 70 -0.21 -15.35 35.48
C ALA A 70 -1.53 -14.62 35.76
N SER A 71 -2.03 -13.83 34.80
CA SER A 71 -3.35 -13.19 34.88
C SER A 71 -4.47 -14.22 35.01
N ALA A 72 -4.48 -15.26 34.14
CA ALA A 72 -5.47 -16.33 34.20
C ALA A 72 -5.38 -17.12 35.52
N LEU A 73 -4.17 -17.40 36.02
CA LEU A 73 -3.98 -18.08 37.30
C LEU A 73 -4.47 -17.23 38.49
N SER A 74 -4.20 -15.92 38.46
CA SER A 74 -4.66 -14.98 39.50
C SER A 74 -6.19 -14.94 39.57
N TRP A 75 -6.84 -14.82 38.41
CA TRP A 75 -8.30 -14.83 38.35
C TRP A 75 -8.87 -16.18 38.80
N GLY A 76 -8.32 -17.30 38.32
CA GLY A 76 -8.78 -18.64 38.72
C GLY A 76 -8.58 -18.92 40.22
N ALA A 77 -7.56 -18.32 40.85
CA ALA A 77 -7.41 -18.37 42.31
C ALA A 77 -8.50 -17.55 43.04
N GLY A 78 -8.88 -16.39 42.48
CA GLY A 78 -10.04 -15.62 42.95
C GLY A 78 -11.31 -16.45 42.85
N GLU A 79 -11.51 -17.13 41.73
CA GLU A 79 -12.68 -17.98 41.48
C GLU A 79 -12.76 -19.15 42.46
N LEU A 80 -11.67 -19.87 42.70
CA LEU A 80 -11.65 -20.93 43.72
C LEU A 80 -11.98 -20.42 45.12
N VAL A 81 -11.59 -19.18 45.44
CA VAL A 81 -11.98 -18.55 46.69
C VAL A 81 -13.47 -18.24 46.64
N TRP A 82 -14.00 -17.66 45.57
CA TRP A 82 -15.44 -17.42 45.37
C TRP A 82 -16.26 -18.71 45.57
N SER A 83 -15.90 -19.79 44.88
CA SER A 83 -16.58 -21.08 45.00
C SER A 83 -16.51 -21.66 46.43
N TRP A 84 -15.46 -21.35 47.19
CA TRP A 84 -15.40 -21.74 48.61
C TRP A 84 -16.42 -20.98 49.47
N TYR A 85 -16.69 -19.70 49.17
CA TYR A 85 -17.76 -18.95 49.85
C TYR A 85 -19.13 -19.52 49.50
N ASP A 86 -19.40 -19.73 48.20
CA ASP A 86 -20.74 -20.12 47.74
C ASP A 86 -21.04 -21.61 47.99
N LEU A 87 -20.18 -22.51 47.50
CA LEU A 87 -20.44 -23.95 47.52
C LEU A 87 -20.16 -24.62 48.86
N VAL A 88 -19.22 -24.09 49.66
CA VAL A 88 -18.81 -24.71 50.92
C VAL A 88 -19.39 -23.99 52.13
N GLN A 89 -19.32 -22.66 52.14
CA GLN A 89 -19.87 -21.87 53.26
C GLN A 89 -21.34 -21.50 53.08
N HIS A 90 -21.92 -21.71 51.89
CA HIS A 90 -23.32 -21.40 51.59
C HIS A 90 -23.70 -19.97 51.99
N ARG A 91 -22.80 -19.04 51.71
CA ARG A 91 -22.97 -17.62 52.04
C ARG A 91 -22.73 -16.78 50.80
N GLU A 92 -23.49 -15.70 50.67
CA GLU A 92 -23.20 -14.67 49.68
C GLU A 92 -21.79 -14.12 49.88
N VAL A 93 -21.08 -13.92 48.76
CA VAL A 93 -19.71 -13.43 48.78
C VAL A 93 -19.70 -11.96 49.21
N PRO A 94 -19.01 -11.59 50.30
CA PRO A 94 -19.00 -10.23 50.80
C PRO A 94 -18.23 -9.31 49.85
N VAL A 95 -18.63 -8.05 49.70
CA VAL A 95 -17.87 -7.05 48.93
C VAL A 95 -17.28 -6.01 49.87
N PRO A 96 -15.94 -5.90 50.04
CA PRO A 96 -14.88 -6.71 49.40
C PRO A 96 -14.63 -8.07 50.10
N SER A 97 -14.14 -9.03 49.31
CA SER A 97 -13.76 -10.40 49.69
C SER A 97 -12.27 -10.68 49.41
N LEU A 98 -11.82 -11.88 49.81
CA LEU A 98 -10.53 -12.41 49.39
C LEU A 98 -10.51 -12.83 47.90
N ALA A 99 -11.66 -13.08 47.28
CA ALA A 99 -11.74 -13.41 45.85
C ALA A 99 -11.38 -12.18 44.98
N ASP A 100 -11.82 -10.99 45.41
CA ASP A 100 -11.52 -9.72 44.74
C ASP A 100 -10.02 -9.45 44.58
N LEU A 101 -9.19 -9.94 45.50
CA LEU A 101 -7.72 -9.82 45.37
C LEU A 101 -7.21 -10.55 44.12
N GLY A 102 -7.73 -11.75 43.85
CA GLY A 102 -7.35 -12.55 42.68
C GLY A 102 -7.84 -11.92 41.37
N PHE A 103 -9.10 -11.48 41.36
CA PHE A 103 -9.72 -10.83 40.20
C PHE A 103 -9.06 -9.49 39.85
N LEU A 104 -8.87 -8.60 40.83
CA LEU A 104 -8.25 -7.30 40.60
C LEU A 104 -6.76 -7.39 40.26
N ALA A 105 -6.02 -8.38 40.79
CA ALA A 105 -4.63 -8.60 40.42
C ALA A 105 -4.48 -9.15 38.98
N ALA A 106 -5.52 -9.80 38.43
CA ALA A 106 -5.49 -10.31 37.06
C ALA A 106 -5.44 -9.18 36.01
N VAL A 107 -6.07 -8.03 36.28
CA VAL A 107 -6.14 -6.88 35.36
C VAL A 107 -4.76 -6.29 35.01
N PRO A 108 -3.91 -5.84 35.98
CA PRO A 108 -2.60 -5.30 35.65
C PRO A 108 -1.68 -6.35 34.99
N LEU A 109 -1.85 -7.64 35.33
CA LEU A 109 -1.11 -8.72 34.67
C LEU A 109 -1.53 -8.89 33.20
N ALA A 110 -2.82 -8.85 32.89
CA ALA A 110 -3.32 -8.88 31.51
C ALA A 110 -2.88 -7.64 30.73
N ALA A 111 -2.94 -6.45 31.33
CA ALA A 111 -2.45 -5.21 30.73
C ALA A 111 -0.96 -5.29 30.39
N ALA A 112 -0.14 -5.78 31.32
CA ALA A 112 1.28 -5.99 31.10
C ALA A 112 1.54 -7.05 30.02
N ALA A 113 0.74 -8.12 29.96
CA ALA A 113 0.83 -9.14 28.93
C ALA A 113 0.60 -8.57 27.53
N ILE A 114 -0.47 -7.77 27.35
CA ILE A 114 -0.80 -7.11 26.09
C ILE A 114 0.35 -6.21 25.62
N LEU A 115 0.90 -5.40 26.52
CA LEU A 115 2.02 -4.50 26.23
C LEU A 115 3.35 -5.24 25.95
N ALA A 116 3.53 -6.44 26.50
CA ALA A 116 4.73 -7.23 26.32
C ALA A 116 4.81 -7.97 24.96
N PHE A 117 3.75 -7.94 24.14
CA PHE A 117 3.80 -8.54 22.80
C PHE A 117 4.79 -7.80 21.88
N PRO A 118 5.60 -8.52 21.07
CA PRO A 118 6.60 -7.90 20.22
C PRO A 118 6.01 -6.92 19.19
N GLY A 119 6.42 -5.66 19.31
CA GLY A 119 6.06 -4.59 18.38
C GLY A 119 7.01 -4.42 17.19
N ALA A 120 6.56 -3.70 16.17
CA ALA A 120 7.40 -3.18 15.08
C ALA A 120 7.80 -1.70 15.35
N PRO A 121 9.06 -1.29 15.07
CA PRO A 121 9.54 0.09 15.27
C PRO A 121 8.78 1.13 14.40
N ARG A 122 8.69 2.40 14.85
CA ARG A 122 7.79 3.42 14.25
C ARG A 122 8.34 4.84 14.21
N ARG A 123 7.92 5.57 13.17
CA ARG A 123 8.01 7.03 13.03
C ARG A 123 7.08 7.76 14.02
N ALA A 124 7.44 8.98 14.41
CA ALA A 124 6.75 9.77 15.44
C ALA A 124 5.27 10.08 15.10
N ALA A 125 4.97 10.47 13.86
CA ALA A 125 3.60 10.81 13.42
C ALA A 125 2.60 9.66 13.63
N ARG A 126 3.02 8.42 13.34
CA ARG A 126 2.18 7.23 13.54
C ARG A 126 1.95 6.88 15.01
N ARG A 127 2.85 7.31 15.92
CA ARG A 127 2.64 7.16 17.37
C ARG A 127 1.56 8.12 17.88
N ALA A 128 1.56 9.37 17.39
CA ALA A 128 0.57 10.38 17.78
C ALA A 128 -0.86 9.97 17.41
N ARG A 129 -1.07 9.50 16.17
CA ARG A 129 -2.40 9.02 15.70
C ARG A 129 -2.96 7.88 16.54
N ILE A 130 -2.10 6.94 16.90
CA ILE A 130 -2.46 5.80 17.73
C ILE A 130 -2.82 6.22 19.15
N GLY A 131 -2.08 7.19 19.71
CA GLY A 131 -2.41 7.76 21.01
C GLY A 131 -3.81 8.41 21.00
N LEU A 132 -4.14 9.13 19.93
CA LEU A 132 -5.47 9.71 19.74
C LEU A 132 -6.57 8.65 19.58
N ASP A 133 -6.38 7.65 18.73
CA ASP A 133 -7.34 6.55 18.56
C ASP A 133 -7.56 5.81 19.90
N GLY A 134 -6.49 5.59 20.67
CA GLY A 134 -6.56 5.02 22.01
C GLY A 134 -7.34 5.87 23.01
N ALA A 135 -7.09 7.18 23.05
CA ALA A 135 -7.81 8.12 23.92
C ALA A 135 -9.30 8.19 23.55
N ILE A 136 -9.64 8.16 22.27
CA ILE A 136 -11.03 8.12 21.78
C ILE A 136 -11.74 6.87 22.28
N ILE A 137 -11.10 5.69 22.16
CA ILE A 137 -11.68 4.42 22.61
C ILE A 137 -11.88 4.43 24.13
N ALA A 138 -10.86 4.80 24.90
CA ALA A 138 -10.93 4.89 26.36
C ALA A 138 -12.05 5.83 26.82
N THR A 139 -12.13 7.02 26.22
CA THR A 139 -13.16 8.02 26.56
C THR A 139 -14.56 7.53 26.17
N SER A 140 -14.70 6.84 25.02
CA SER A 140 -15.98 6.26 24.59
C SER A 140 -16.46 5.17 25.54
N LEU A 141 -15.56 4.26 25.94
CA LEU A 141 -15.89 3.18 26.87
C LEU A 141 -16.19 3.73 28.27
N LEU A 142 -15.45 4.75 28.74
CA LEU A 142 -15.76 5.44 29.98
C LEU A 142 -17.14 6.11 29.94
N PHE A 143 -17.48 6.77 28.84
CA PHE A 143 -18.80 7.39 28.66
C PHE A 143 -19.91 6.35 28.76
N VAL A 144 -19.79 5.25 28.02
CA VAL A 144 -20.76 4.15 28.00
C VAL A 144 -20.85 3.47 29.37
N SER A 145 -19.72 3.13 29.96
CA SER A 145 -19.64 2.48 31.27
C SER A 145 -20.20 3.38 32.38
N TRP A 146 -19.92 4.68 32.37
CA TRP A 146 -20.57 5.63 33.28
C TRP A 146 -22.07 5.71 33.07
N ALA A 147 -22.52 5.75 31.82
CA ALA A 147 -23.93 5.79 31.52
C ALA A 147 -24.66 4.54 31.98
N LEU A 148 -24.07 3.34 31.89
CA LEU A 148 -24.79 2.07 32.11
C LEU A 148 -24.50 1.41 33.46
N VAL A 149 -23.28 1.50 33.97
CA VAL A 149 -22.77 0.72 35.12
C VAL A 149 -22.17 1.62 36.21
N LEU A 150 -21.08 2.35 35.92
CA LEU A 150 -20.34 3.12 36.96
C LEU A 150 -21.19 4.21 37.61
N GLY A 151 -22.04 4.93 36.84
CA GLY A 151 -22.91 5.97 37.38
C GLY A 151 -23.93 5.43 38.40
N PRO A 152 -24.73 4.41 38.04
CA PRO A 152 -25.61 3.74 38.98
C PRO A 152 -24.90 3.20 40.23
N VAL A 153 -23.75 2.53 40.08
CA VAL A 153 -22.96 2.00 41.20
C VAL A 153 -22.43 3.13 42.10
N TRP A 154 -21.96 4.24 41.52
CA TRP A 154 -21.48 5.41 42.26
C TRP A 154 -22.56 6.05 43.14
N HIS A 155 -23.81 6.06 42.65
CA HIS A 155 -24.93 6.66 43.36
C HIS A 155 -25.69 5.68 44.28
N THR A 156 -25.28 4.42 44.35
CA THR A 156 -25.92 3.42 45.22
C THR A 156 -25.58 3.73 46.68
N ALA A 157 -26.61 4.09 47.46
CA ALA A 157 -26.46 4.39 48.88
C ALA A 157 -26.38 3.10 49.72
N GLY A 158 -25.45 3.01 50.66
CA GLY A 158 -25.36 1.93 51.65
C GLY A 158 -24.12 1.03 51.59
N GLN A 159 -23.23 1.18 50.61
CA GLN A 159 -21.94 0.47 50.59
C GLN A 159 -20.87 1.20 51.42
N SER A 160 -19.92 0.43 51.98
CA SER A 160 -18.70 0.99 52.57
C SER A 160 -17.81 1.64 51.49
N ALA A 161 -16.99 2.63 51.86
CA ALA A 161 -16.09 3.30 50.92
C ALA A 161 -15.13 2.31 50.20
N LEU A 162 -14.72 1.25 50.91
CA LEU A 162 -13.92 0.17 50.33
C LEU A 162 -14.72 -0.67 49.33
N GLY A 163 -15.94 -1.08 49.68
CA GLY A 163 -16.81 -1.84 48.77
C GLY A 163 -17.15 -1.08 47.49
N GLN A 164 -17.38 0.23 47.60
CA GLN A 164 -17.61 1.10 46.46
C GLN A 164 -16.36 1.20 45.56
N THR A 165 -15.18 1.35 46.15
CA THR A 165 -13.90 1.39 45.41
C THR A 165 -13.65 0.10 44.64
N VAL A 166 -13.86 -1.05 45.29
CA VAL A 166 -13.71 -2.37 44.67
C VAL A 166 -14.71 -2.56 43.53
N SER A 167 -15.98 -2.22 43.74
CA SER A 167 -17.03 -2.34 42.71
C SER A 167 -16.75 -1.49 41.47
N LEU A 168 -16.17 -0.31 41.64
CA LEU A 168 -15.79 0.58 40.52
C LEU A 168 -14.50 0.13 39.81
N ALA A 169 -13.64 -0.64 40.49
CA ALA A 169 -12.38 -1.09 39.92
C ALA A 169 -12.58 -2.08 38.75
N TYR A 170 -13.66 -2.89 38.79
CA TYR A 170 -13.97 -3.86 37.72
C TYR A 170 -14.23 -3.18 36.36
N PRO A 171 -15.24 -2.29 36.19
CA PRO A 171 -15.50 -1.69 34.88
C PRO A 171 -14.38 -0.75 34.43
N VAL A 172 -13.60 -0.18 35.37
CA VAL A 172 -12.41 0.60 35.04
C VAL A 172 -11.31 -0.31 34.47
N GLY A 173 -11.10 -1.48 35.05
CA GLY A 173 -10.19 -2.51 34.54
C GLY A 173 -10.53 -2.92 33.11
N ASP A 174 -11.81 -3.16 32.83
CA ASP A 174 -12.32 -3.50 31.50
C ASP A 174 -12.00 -2.43 30.46
N ILE A 175 -12.24 -1.16 30.79
CA ILE A 175 -11.90 -0.02 29.91
C ILE A 175 -10.41 0.00 29.61
N VAL A 176 -9.56 -0.23 30.61
CA VAL A 176 -8.10 -0.25 30.44
C VAL A 176 -7.69 -1.39 29.52
N ILE A 177 -8.17 -2.62 29.76
CA ILE A 177 -7.83 -3.79 28.94
C ILE A 177 -8.30 -3.60 27.50
N ALA A 178 -9.55 -3.18 27.30
CA ALA A 178 -10.10 -2.94 25.97
C ALA A 178 -9.26 -1.90 25.21
N THR A 179 -8.95 -0.77 25.85
CA THR A 179 -8.12 0.28 25.28
C THR A 179 -6.74 -0.25 24.87
N LEU A 180 -6.07 -1.01 25.74
CA LEU A 180 -4.75 -1.57 25.47
C LEU A 180 -4.77 -2.59 24.33
N VAL A 181 -5.79 -3.44 24.25
CA VAL A 181 -5.98 -4.40 23.15
C VAL A 181 -6.10 -3.64 21.82
N PHE A 182 -6.96 -2.62 21.75
CA PHE A 182 -7.17 -1.84 20.52
C PHE A 182 -5.96 -1.02 20.09
N ILE A 183 -5.25 -0.40 21.04
CA ILE A 183 -4.00 0.31 20.74
C ILE A 183 -2.98 -0.71 20.21
N THR A 184 -2.79 -1.82 20.92
CA THR A 184 -1.67 -2.73 20.66
C THR A 184 -1.89 -3.63 19.45
N VAL A 185 -3.14 -3.93 19.04
CA VAL A 185 -3.44 -4.76 17.84
C VAL A 185 -2.79 -4.22 16.57
N ALA A 186 -2.67 -2.90 16.47
CA ALA A 186 -2.02 -2.25 15.35
C ALA A 186 -0.48 -2.38 15.38
N HIS A 187 0.12 -2.80 16.51
CA HIS A 187 1.56 -2.83 16.80
C HIS A 187 2.20 -4.20 16.70
N VAL A 188 1.45 -5.25 17.02
CA VAL A 188 1.98 -6.60 17.09
C VAL A 188 2.51 -7.06 15.73
N ARG A 189 3.71 -7.63 15.73
CA ARG A 189 4.34 -8.21 14.54
C ARG A 189 3.40 -9.20 13.86
N ARG A 190 3.44 -9.28 12.52
CA ARG A 190 2.57 -10.18 11.72
C ARG A 190 2.56 -11.63 12.24
N ASN A 191 3.69 -12.14 12.73
CA ASN A 191 3.81 -13.50 13.24
C ASN A 191 3.02 -13.77 14.54
N HIS A 192 2.78 -12.73 15.34
CA HIS A 192 2.03 -12.82 16.61
C HIS A 192 0.62 -12.24 16.54
N ARG A 193 0.23 -11.66 15.40
CA ARG A 193 -1.02 -10.91 15.28
C ARG A 193 -2.26 -11.78 15.48
N VAL A 194 -2.29 -12.98 14.91
CA VAL A 194 -3.44 -13.89 15.05
C VAL A 194 -3.63 -14.32 16.52
N PRO A 195 -2.63 -14.90 17.21
CA PRO A 195 -2.80 -15.25 18.62
C PRO A 195 -3.08 -14.04 19.51
N PHE A 196 -2.47 -12.88 19.22
CA PHE A 196 -2.79 -11.64 19.92
C PHE A 196 -4.26 -11.22 19.76
N VAL A 197 -4.79 -11.22 18.53
CA VAL A 197 -6.18 -10.85 18.26
C VAL A 197 -7.13 -11.82 18.96
N MET A 198 -6.84 -13.12 18.94
CA MET A 198 -7.65 -14.12 19.64
C MET A 198 -7.66 -13.87 21.16
N ALA A 199 -6.49 -13.63 21.76
CA ALA A 199 -6.40 -13.29 23.19
C ALA A 199 -7.11 -11.96 23.50
N GLY A 200 -6.97 -10.95 22.64
CA GLY A 200 -7.65 -9.67 22.79
C GLY A 200 -9.18 -9.79 22.68
N VAL A 201 -9.69 -10.57 21.73
CA VAL A 201 -11.13 -10.87 21.62
C VAL A 201 -11.63 -11.60 22.85
N ALA A 202 -10.85 -12.54 23.39
CA ALA A 202 -11.20 -13.23 24.63
C ALA A 202 -11.34 -12.27 25.81
N LEU A 203 -10.35 -11.40 26.03
CA LEU A 203 -10.37 -10.41 27.11
C LEU A 203 -11.53 -9.41 26.94
N LEU A 204 -11.83 -8.99 25.71
CA LEU A 204 -12.98 -8.13 25.42
C LEU A 204 -14.31 -8.85 25.68
N ALA A 205 -14.43 -10.14 25.36
CA ALA A 205 -15.63 -10.92 25.65
C ALA A 205 -15.84 -11.08 27.16
N MET A 206 -14.77 -11.30 27.92
CA MET A 206 -14.82 -11.37 29.38
C MET A 206 -15.24 -10.02 30.00
N ALA A 207 -14.68 -8.90 29.53
CA ALA A 207 -15.09 -7.57 29.98
C ALA A 207 -16.58 -7.28 29.71
N VAL A 208 -17.14 -7.82 28.62
CA VAL A 208 -18.58 -7.74 28.36
C VAL A 208 -19.38 -8.60 29.34
N ALA A 209 -18.90 -9.80 29.68
CA ALA A 209 -19.53 -10.66 30.69
C ALA A 209 -19.50 -9.99 32.08
N ASP A 210 -18.36 -9.44 32.50
CA ASP A 210 -18.20 -8.66 33.75
C ASP A 210 -19.19 -7.50 33.83
N SER A 211 -19.28 -6.70 32.76
CA SER A 211 -20.19 -5.57 32.69
C SER A 211 -21.67 -5.99 32.68
N ALA A 212 -22.01 -7.10 32.02
CA ALA A 212 -23.38 -7.64 32.00
C ALA A 212 -23.80 -8.17 33.37
N PHE A 213 -22.89 -8.90 34.06
CA PHE A 213 -23.09 -9.37 35.41
C PHE A 213 -23.33 -8.19 36.37
N ALA A 214 -22.45 -7.18 36.36
CA ALA A 214 -22.60 -5.99 37.21
C ALA A 214 -23.91 -5.21 36.95
N TYR A 215 -24.38 -5.17 35.70
CA TYR A 215 -25.65 -4.53 35.37
C TYR A 215 -26.86 -5.33 35.87
N ILE A 216 -26.84 -6.64 35.68
CA ILE A 216 -27.97 -7.53 35.97
C ILE A 216 -28.11 -7.79 37.47
N THR A 217 -27.02 -7.94 38.22
CA THR A 217 -27.06 -8.10 39.68
C THR A 217 -27.66 -6.87 40.38
N ASN A 218 -27.59 -5.69 39.76
CA ASN A 218 -28.25 -4.48 40.23
C ASN A 218 -29.74 -4.39 39.82
N GLN A 219 -30.21 -5.27 38.94
CA GLN A 219 -31.61 -5.42 38.56
C GLN A 219 -32.15 -6.67 39.27
N VAL A 220 -33.44 -6.73 39.59
CA VAL A 220 -34.04 -7.82 40.42
C VAL A 220 -34.16 -9.16 39.63
N PHE A 221 -33.24 -9.46 38.72
CA PHE A 221 -33.23 -10.70 37.94
C PHE A 221 -32.38 -11.78 38.62
N SER A 222 -32.93 -12.99 38.72
CA SER A 222 -32.44 -14.05 39.59
C SER A 222 -31.66 -15.18 38.91
N ASP A 223 -31.45 -15.14 37.59
CA ASP A 223 -30.84 -16.24 36.85
C ASP A 223 -29.68 -15.73 35.97
N THR A 224 -28.48 -15.68 36.54
CA THR A 224 -27.25 -15.14 35.92
C THR A 224 -26.39 -16.19 35.26
N ASN A 225 -26.68 -17.47 35.53
CA ASN A 225 -25.89 -18.64 35.13
C ASN A 225 -25.57 -18.71 33.62
N ALA A 226 -26.47 -18.27 32.74
CA ALA A 226 -26.21 -18.27 31.29
C ALA A 226 -25.16 -17.23 30.84
N LEU A 227 -24.96 -16.16 31.62
CA LEU A 227 -23.99 -15.10 31.34
C LEU A 227 -22.58 -15.47 31.81
N ASN A 228 -22.51 -16.28 32.87
CA ASN A 228 -21.30 -16.78 33.48
C ASN A 228 -20.45 -17.63 32.50
N ALA A 229 -21.12 -18.28 31.55
CA ALA A 229 -20.48 -18.94 30.40
C ALA A 229 -19.53 -18.02 29.58
N GLY A 230 -19.68 -16.70 29.66
CA GLY A 230 -18.79 -15.74 29.01
C GLY A 230 -17.33 -15.86 29.48
N TRP A 231 -17.08 -16.11 30.77
CA TRP A 231 -15.73 -16.26 31.31
C TRP A 231 -15.07 -17.57 30.87
N VAL A 232 -15.81 -18.69 30.90
CA VAL A 232 -15.34 -19.97 30.38
C VAL A 232 -14.96 -19.87 28.90
N VAL A 233 -15.83 -19.28 28.08
CA VAL A 233 -15.55 -19.06 26.65
C VAL A 233 -14.30 -18.20 26.46
N GLY A 234 -14.15 -17.14 27.25
CA GLY A 234 -12.97 -16.27 27.25
C GLY A 234 -11.68 -17.04 27.53
N TYR A 235 -11.61 -17.77 28.65
CA TYR A 235 -10.43 -18.54 29.02
C TYR A 235 -10.10 -19.66 28.03
N LEU A 236 -11.11 -20.37 27.53
CA LEU A 236 -10.90 -21.36 26.47
C LEU A 236 -10.35 -20.72 25.20
N LEU A 237 -10.81 -19.52 24.82
CA LEU A 237 -10.27 -18.79 23.68
C LEU A 237 -8.82 -18.33 23.92
N ILE A 238 -8.45 -17.92 25.13
CA ILE A 238 -7.05 -17.66 25.52
C ILE A 238 -6.21 -18.94 25.38
N ALA A 239 -6.71 -20.09 25.83
CA ALA A 239 -6.03 -21.36 25.70
C ALA A 239 -5.80 -21.74 24.23
N VAL A 240 -6.81 -21.57 23.38
CA VAL A 240 -6.69 -21.80 21.93
C VAL A 240 -5.72 -20.82 21.28
N ALA A 241 -5.74 -19.54 21.68
CA ALA A 241 -4.79 -18.53 21.21
C ALA A 241 -3.34 -18.91 21.53
N ALA A 242 -3.09 -19.39 22.75
CA ALA A 242 -1.78 -19.86 23.20
C ALA A 242 -1.29 -21.08 22.41
N LEU A 243 -2.20 -21.94 21.96
CA LEU A 243 -1.89 -23.13 21.13
C LEU A 243 -1.70 -22.80 19.63
N HIS A 244 -1.86 -21.54 19.22
CA HIS A 244 -1.63 -21.14 17.83
C HIS A 244 -0.19 -21.46 17.40
N PRO A 245 0.02 -22.08 16.21
CA PRO A 245 1.37 -22.43 15.76
C PRO A 245 2.27 -21.20 15.63
N ALA A 246 3.50 -21.30 16.15
CA ALA A 246 4.55 -20.34 15.86
C ALA A 246 4.90 -20.40 14.37
N ARG A 247 4.83 -19.26 13.67
CA ARG A 247 5.42 -19.17 12.32
C ARG A 247 6.94 -19.19 12.48
N PRO A 248 7.68 -20.05 11.74
CA PRO A 248 9.13 -19.98 11.75
C PRO A 248 9.54 -18.57 11.32
N SER A 249 10.35 -17.92 12.16
CA SER A 249 11.05 -16.70 11.80
C SER A 249 12.02 -17.07 10.70
N ASN A 250 11.62 -16.94 9.43
CA ASN A 250 12.53 -17.16 8.32
C ASN A 250 13.76 -16.28 8.55
N THR A 251 14.91 -16.95 8.54
CA THR A 251 16.26 -16.42 8.47
C THR A 251 16.34 -15.26 7.49
N ARG A 252 17.25 -14.31 7.74
CA ARG A 252 17.63 -13.17 6.89
C ARG A 252 17.59 -13.52 5.39
N VAL A 253 16.43 -13.43 4.76
CA VAL A 253 16.32 -13.19 3.33
C VAL A 253 16.32 -11.68 3.24
N LEU A 254 17.35 -11.12 2.60
CA LEU A 254 17.34 -9.70 2.23
C LEU A 254 16.00 -9.42 1.54
N PRO A 255 15.25 -8.39 1.96
CA PRO A 255 13.94 -8.13 1.39
C PRO A 255 14.08 -8.01 -0.12
N THR A 256 13.39 -8.87 -0.86
CA THR A 256 13.32 -8.78 -2.31
C THR A 256 12.54 -7.51 -2.69
N ALA A 257 12.68 -7.02 -3.92
CA ALA A 257 11.91 -5.86 -4.39
C ALA A 257 10.38 -6.05 -4.23
N ALA A 258 9.92 -7.30 -4.23
CA ALA A 258 8.54 -7.67 -3.87
C ALA A 258 8.23 -7.50 -2.36
N ASP A 259 9.16 -7.84 -1.47
CA ASP A 259 9.01 -7.65 -0.01
C ASP A 259 9.02 -6.16 0.41
N VAL A 260 9.68 -5.29 -0.36
CA VAL A 260 9.65 -3.83 -0.16
C VAL A 260 8.33 -3.23 -0.69
N ALA A 261 7.78 -3.79 -1.77
CA ALA A 261 6.44 -3.46 -2.25
C ALA A 261 5.34 -3.96 -1.27
N ASP A 262 5.61 -5.01 -0.49
CA ASP A 262 4.73 -5.59 0.54
C ASP A 262 4.86 -4.95 1.95
N ALA A 263 5.31 -3.69 1.99
CA ALA A 263 5.14 -2.80 3.13
C ALA A 263 3.66 -2.78 3.60
N PRO A 264 3.39 -2.48 4.89
CA PRO A 264 2.37 -3.15 5.67
C PRO A 264 0.95 -3.12 5.07
N ILE A 265 0.45 -4.28 4.63
CA ILE A 265 -0.98 -4.64 4.39
C ILE A 265 -1.84 -4.54 5.69
N ILE A 266 -1.58 -3.56 6.56
CA ILE A 266 -2.57 -3.06 7.52
C ILE A 266 -2.99 -1.66 7.08
N ASP A 267 -3.26 -1.54 5.78
CA ASP A 267 -4.21 -0.60 5.16
C ASP A 267 -5.45 -1.38 4.70
N GLY A 268 -5.86 -2.39 5.49
CA GLY A 268 -7.17 -3.00 5.28
C GLY A 268 -8.24 -1.95 5.63
N ARG A 269 -9.20 -1.72 4.73
CA ARG A 269 -10.35 -0.81 4.93
C ARG A 269 -10.95 -0.89 6.33
N GLY A 270 -10.94 -2.07 6.97
CA GLY A 270 -11.48 -2.31 8.32
C GLY A 270 -10.75 -1.65 9.49
N SER A 271 -9.42 -1.46 9.48
CA SER A 271 -8.72 -0.87 10.64
C SER A 271 -8.94 0.64 10.75
N VAL A 272 -9.36 1.29 9.68
CA VAL A 272 -9.75 2.71 9.69
C VAL A 272 -11.00 2.91 10.54
N PHE A 273 -11.93 1.95 10.53
CA PHE A 273 -13.23 2.03 11.21
C PHE A 273 -13.20 1.66 12.70
N LEU A 274 -12.11 1.05 13.17
CA LEU A 274 -12.00 0.51 14.53
C LEU A 274 -12.34 1.52 15.65
N PRO A 275 -11.84 2.78 15.65
CA PRO A 275 -12.19 3.74 16.70
C PRO A 275 -13.61 4.32 16.54
N TYR A 276 -14.28 4.14 15.41
CA TYR A 276 -15.61 4.70 15.18
C TYR A 276 -16.72 3.85 15.80
N VAL A 277 -16.49 2.55 16.02
CA VAL A 277 -17.51 1.65 16.59
C VAL A 277 -17.84 2.04 18.05
N PRO A 278 -16.86 2.20 18.97
CA PRO A 278 -17.14 2.66 20.33
C PRO A 278 -17.76 4.06 20.37
N VAL A 279 -17.35 4.96 19.47
CA VAL A 279 -17.90 6.31 19.38
C VAL A 279 -19.37 6.27 18.96
N ALA A 280 -19.71 5.50 17.93
CA ALA A 280 -21.10 5.35 17.48
C ALA A 280 -21.98 4.77 18.59
N PHE A 281 -21.46 3.80 19.34
CA PHE A 281 -22.16 3.24 20.49
C PHE A 281 -22.34 4.28 21.62
N ALA A 282 -21.30 5.06 21.95
CA ALA A 282 -21.39 6.14 22.94
C ALA A 282 -22.43 7.20 22.54
N VAL A 283 -22.48 7.57 21.27
CA VAL A 283 -23.49 8.50 20.73
C VAL A 283 -24.90 7.91 20.87
N ALA A 284 -25.10 6.63 20.52
CA ALA A 284 -26.39 5.96 20.67
C ALA A 284 -26.86 5.90 22.14
N VAL A 285 -25.95 5.54 23.07
CA VAL A 285 -26.24 5.52 24.51
C VAL A 285 -26.56 6.92 25.03
N GLY A 286 -25.80 7.94 24.60
CA GLY A 286 -26.06 9.34 24.95
C GLY A 286 -27.43 9.82 24.46
N ALA A 287 -27.78 9.51 23.21
CA ALA A 287 -29.08 9.83 22.62
C ALA A 287 -30.23 9.13 23.38
N TYR A 288 -30.07 7.85 23.70
CA TYR A 288 -31.05 7.10 24.50
C TYR A 288 -31.24 7.73 25.89
N ARG A 289 -30.15 8.08 26.59
CA ARG A 289 -30.20 8.74 27.90
C ARG A 289 -30.91 10.09 27.84
N LEU A 290 -30.62 10.89 26.81
CA LEU A 290 -31.30 12.18 26.60
C LEU A 290 -32.79 12.00 26.32
N ALA A 291 -33.16 11.04 25.46
CA ALA A 291 -34.56 10.76 25.11
C ALA A 291 -35.38 10.22 26.29
N SER A 292 -34.77 9.37 27.13
CA SER A 292 -35.47 8.73 28.25
C SER A 292 -35.56 9.60 29.51
N HIS A 293 -34.57 10.46 29.76
CA HIS A 293 -34.49 11.24 31.02
C HIS A 293 -34.58 12.75 30.82
N GLY A 294 -34.62 13.25 29.57
CA GLY A 294 -34.70 14.67 29.23
C GLY A 294 -33.45 15.49 29.55
N ARG A 295 -32.43 14.90 30.17
CA ARG A 295 -31.15 15.54 30.53
C ARG A 295 -30.01 14.54 30.54
N VAL A 296 -28.81 15.03 30.22
CA VAL A 296 -27.54 14.32 30.44
C VAL A 296 -26.87 14.86 31.69
N GLY A 297 -26.37 13.97 32.55
CA GLY A 297 -25.65 14.36 33.77
C GLY A 297 -24.35 15.12 33.46
N PRO A 298 -23.83 15.92 34.40
CA PRO A 298 -22.66 16.77 34.17
C PRO A 298 -21.42 15.97 33.74
N PHE A 299 -21.19 14.79 34.34
CA PHE A 299 -20.08 13.92 33.96
C PHE A 299 -20.17 13.43 32.51
N LEU A 300 -21.36 13.02 32.05
CA LEU A 300 -21.59 12.63 30.66
C LEU A 300 -21.41 13.83 29.71
N GLY A 301 -21.84 15.03 30.10
CA GLY A 301 -21.62 16.24 29.31
C GLY A 301 -20.13 16.56 29.11
N VAL A 302 -19.33 16.48 30.17
CA VAL A 302 -17.87 16.71 30.11
C VAL A 302 -17.18 15.63 29.28
N THR A 303 -17.42 14.35 29.57
CA THR A 303 -16.80 13.24 28.83
C THR A 303 -17.21 13.21 27.36
N GLY A 304 -18.47 13.53 27.04
CA GLY A 304 -18.95 13.70 25.66
C GLY A 304 -18.25 14.86 24.94
N THR A 305 -18.04 15.99 25.61
CA THR A 305 -17.32 17.15 25.03
C THR A 305 -15.86 16.80 24.74
N VAL A 306 -15.18 16.11 25.68
CA VAL A 306 -13.81 15.62 25.47
C VAL A 306 -13.76 14.65 24.30
N LEU A 307 -14.74 13.74 24.18
CA LEU A 307 -14.81 12.79 23.08
C LEU A 307 -14.94 13.48 21.73
N VAL A 308 -15.81 14.48 21.61
CA VAL A 308 -15.96 15.29 20.38
C VAL A 308 -14.66 16.04 20.06
N GLY A 309 -13.99 16.61 21.06
CA GLY A 309 -12.69 17.28 20.88
C GLY A 309 -11.60 16.34 20.37
N LEU A 310 -11.45 15.16 20.99
CA LEU A 310 -10.51 14.12 20.57
C LEU A 310 -10.81 13.63 19.15
N PHE A 311 -12.08 13.39 18.83
CA PHE A 311 -12.51 12.97 17.49
C PHE A 311 -12.20 14.03 16.44
N SER A 312 -12.46 15.30 16.74
CA SER A 312 -12.17 16.44 15.85
C SER A 312 -10.67 16.59 15.62
N LEU A 313 -9.86 16.49 16.67
CA LEU A 313 -8.40 16.53 16.57
C LEU A 313 -7.86 15.37 15.73
N ARG A 314 -8.38 14.15 15.95
CA ARG A 314 -8.01 12.98 15.15
C ARG A 314 -8.41 13.14 13.69
N GLN A 315 -9.58 13.72 13.40
CA GLN A 315 -10.02 14.00 12.03
C GLN A 315 -9.13 15.06 11.36
N LEU A 316 -8.69 16.08 12.09
CA LEU A 316 -7.75 17.08 11.58
C LEU A 316 -6.40 16.43 11.19
N VAL A 317 -5.83 15.59 12.06
CA VAL A 317 -4.59 14.87 11.75
C VAL A 317 -4.75 14.00 10.50
N ALA A 318 -5.87 13.26 10.39
CA ALA A 318 -6.14 12.44 9.21
C ALA A 318 -6.31 13.27 7.93
N LEU A 319 -6.92 14.46 8.01
CA LEU A 319 -7.03 15.38 6.86
C LEU A 319 -5.68 15.93 6.44
N LEU A 320 -4.81 16.29 7.39
CA LEU A 320 -3.45 16.75 7.09
C LEU A 320 -2.61 15.65 6.43
N ASP A 321 -2.67 14.42 6.96
CA ASP A 321 -2.03 13.24 6.34
C ASP A 321 -2.53 13.03 4.90
N ASN A 322 -3.85 13.14 4.67
CA ASN A 322 -4.45 12.97 3.34
C ASN A 322 -4.01 14.07 2.35
N LEU A 323 -3.87 15.32 2.82
CA LEU A 323 -3.38 16.43 1.99
C LEU A 323 -1.90 16.25 1.62
N GLU A 324 -1.09 15.76 2.55
CA GLU A 324 0.32 15.45 2.29
C GLU A 324 0.46 14.32 1.26
N LEU A 325 -0.28 13.23 1.45
CA LEU A 325 -0.29 12.09 0.54
C LEU A 325 -0.77 12.48 -0.87
N GLY A 326 -1.78 13.35 -0.96
CA GLY A 326 -2.26 13.90 -2.23
C GLY A 326 -1.17 14.70 -2.98
N ARG A 327 -0.36 15.48 -2.25
CA ARG A 327 0.77 16.22 -2.85
C ARG A 327 1.89 15.29 -3.28
N GLU A 328 2.21 14.26 -2.50
CA GLU A 328 3.21 13.26 -2.88
C GLU A 328 2.82 12.51 -4.15
N LEU A 329 1.55 12.08 -4.24
CA LEU A 329 1.03 11.42 -5.44
C LEU A 329 1.13 12.34 -6.66
N GLN A 330 0.74 13.61 -6.54
CA GLN A 330 0.86 14.56 -7.63
C GLN A 330 2.31 14.78 -8.08
N ARG A 331 3.27 14.84 -7.15
CA ARG A 331 4.70 14.92 -7.51
C ARG A 331 5.19 13.67 -8.21
N ALA A 332 4.76 12.49 -7.76
CA ALA A 332 5.13 11.22 -8.39
C ALA A 332 4.58 11.12 -9.81
N VAL A 333 3.32 11.51 -10.04
CA VAL A 333 2.71 11.53 -11.39
C VAL A 333 3.49 12.48 -12.30
N ARG A 334 3.75 13.72 -11.87
CA ARG A 334 4.52 14.67 -12.69
C ARG A 334 5.92 14.18 -13.04
N ALA A 335 6.61 13.57 -12.08
CA ALA A 335 7.95 13.02 -12.32
C ALA A 335 7.93 11.85 -13.32
N LEU A 336 6.84 11.08 -13.37
CA LEU A 336 6.65 10.03 -14.38
C LEU A 336 6.40 10.64 -15.76
N GLU A 337 5.51 11.64 -15.85
CA GLU A 337 5.21 12.35 -17.11
C GLU A 337 6.47 12.99 -17.71
N ASP A 338 7.26 13.70 -16.91
CA ASP A 338 8.52 14.32 -17.35
C ASP A 338 9.52 13.27 -17.86
N ARG A 339 9.59 12.11 -17.19
CA ARG A 339 10.47 11.02 -17.58
C ARG A 339 10.02 10.34 -18.87
N GLU A 340 8.72 10.18 -19.07
CA GLU A 340 8.15 9.65 -20.30
C GLU A 340 8.42 10.59 -21.49
N GLN A 341 8.26 11.90 -21.31
CA GLN A 341 8.60 12.89 -22.33
C GLN A 341 10.09 12.85 -22.69
N GLN A 342 10.97 12.78 -21.69
CA GLN A 342 12.41 12.70 -21.91
C GLN A 342 12.81 11.42 -22.66
N LEU A 343 12.23 10.27 -22.30
CA LEU A 343 12.48 9.00 -22.99
C LEU A 343 11.96 9.04 -24.43
N THR A 344 10.78 9.63 -24.66
CA THR A 344 10.22 9.80 -26.00
C THR A 344 11.12 10.69 -26.86
N PHE A 345 11.59 11.81 -26.32
CA PHE A 345 12.53 12.69 -27.02
C PHE A 345 13.83 11.95 -27.37
N GLN A 346 14.41 11.21 -26.42
CA GLN A 346 15.61 10.40 -26.66
C GLN A 346 15.39 9.26 -27.66
N ALA A 347 14.19 8.70 -27.74
CA ALA A 347 13.86 7.63 -28.67
C ALA A 347 13.73 8.10 -30.13
N PHE A 348 13.40 9.38 -30.36
CA PHE A 348 13.12 9.94 -31.68
C PHE A 348 14.09 11.04 -32.15
N HIS A 349 14.97 11.53 -31.28
CA HIS A 349 15.97 12.55 -31.61
C HIS A 349 17.40 12.06 -31.42
N ASP A 350 18.33 12.59 -32.24
CA ASP A 350 19.76 12.36 -32.10
C ASP A 350 20.32 13.15 -30.91
N GLY A 351 21.03 12.48 -30.00
CA GLY A 351 21.50 13.08 -28.75
C GLY A 351 22.59 14.16 -28.90
N LEU A 352 23.27 14.24 -30.05
CA LEU A 352 24.31 15.24 -30.30
C LEU A 352 23.75 16.48 -31.00
N THR A 353 22.92 16.29 -32.02
CA THR A 353 22.43 17.36 -32.90
C THR A 353 21.01 17.83 -32.57
N GLY A 354 20.26 17.05 -31.78
CA GLY A 354 18.84 17.25 -31.51
C GLY A 354 17.92 17.06 -32.73
N LEU A 355 18.48 16.68 -33.89
CA LEU A 355 17.71 16.41 -35.10
C LEU A 355 16.85 15.17 -34.92
N ALA A 356 15.91 14.93 -35.84
CA ALA A 356 15.26 13.63 -35.90
C ALA A 356 16.34 12.54 -36.02
N ASN A 357 16.16 11.42 -35.32
CA ASN A 357 17.01 10.26 -35.54
C ASN A 357 16.46 9.41 -36.69
N ARG A 358 17.16 8.31 -36.97
CA ARG A 358 16.74 7.32 -37.96
C ARG A 358 15.30 6.85 -37.76
N SER A 359 14.88 6.53 -36.53
CA SER A 359 13.54 6.03 -36.23
C SER A 359 12.46 7.06 -36.59
N LEU A 360 12.64 8.32 -36.17
CA LEU A 360 11.68 9.39 -36.47
C LEU A 360 11.61 9.70 -37.97
N LEU A 361 12.74 9.67 -38.68
CA LEU A 361 12.73 9.86 -40.13
C LEU A 361 11.95 8.76 -40.85
N TRP A 362 12.18 7.48 -40.50
CA TRP A 362 11.49 6.36 -41.13
C TRP A 362 9.97 6.40 -40.89
N ASP A 363 9.56 6.77 -39.68
CA ASP A 363 8.16 6.98 -39.33
C ASP A 363 7.54 8.10 -40.19
N ARG A 364 8.22 9.25 -40.29
CA ARG A 364 7.79 10.40 -41.11
C ARG A 364 7.72 10.06 -42.60
N ILE A 365 8.71 9.34 -43.15
CA ILE A 365 8.67 8.88 -44.54
C ILE A 365 7.49 7.94 -44.75
N GLY A 366 7.26 6.98 -43.85
CA GLY A 366 6.11 6.08 -43.93
C GLY A 366 4.78 6.82 -43.94
N HIS A 367 4.64 7.82 -43.07
CA HIS A 367 3.46 8.69 -43.03
C HIS A 367 3.29 9.50 -44.33
N ALA A 368 4.37 10.10 -44.83
CA ALA A 368 4.37 10.90 -46.06
C ALA A 368 4.05 10.05 -47.31
N VAL A 369 4.57 8.83 -47.39
CA VAL A 369 4.21 7.87 -48.46
C VAL A 369 2.71 7.53 -48.41
N ALA A 370 2.18 7.24 -47.21
CA ALA A 370 0.77 6.91 -47.04
C ALA A 370 -0.16 8.08 -47.40
N LEU A 371 0.25 9.31 -47.08
CA LEU A 371 -0.48 10.52 -47.44
C LEU A 371 -0.40 10.82 -48.95
N GLY A 372 0.80 10.73 -49.53
CA GLY A 372 1.03 10.90 -50.97
C GLY A 372 0.26 9.89 -51.82
N ALA A 373 -0.03 8.71 -51.27
CA ALA A 373 -0.89 7.71 -51.93
C ALA A 373 -2.34 8.16 -52.12
N ARG A 374 -2.84 8.98 -51.19
CA ARG A 374 -4.23 9.46 -51.20
C ARG A 374 -4.39 10.77 -51.96
N GLU A 375 -3.37 11.61 -51.93
CA GLU A 375 -3.43 13.01 -52.41
C GLU A 375 -2.58 13.27 -53.66
N GLU A 376 -2.03 12.22 -54.29
CA GLU A 376 -1.08 12.31 -55.42
C GLU A 376 0.15 13.22 -55.17
N ARG A 377 0.50 13.50 -53.91
CA ARG A 377 1.65 14.35 -53.59
C ARG A 377 2.97 13.66 -53.90
N THR A 378 3.87 14.39 -54.56
CA THR A 378 5.26 13.95 -54.74
C THR A 378 6.05 14.16 -53.45
N ILE A 379 6.84 13.15 -53.06
CA ILE A 379 7.77 13.22 -51.91
C ILE A 379 9.21 12.99 -52.39
N ALA A 380 10.17 13.58 -51.69
CA ALA A 380 11.58 13.35 -51.95
C ALA A 380 12.38 13.14 -50.66
N VAL A 381 13.39 12.29 -50.73
CA VAL A 381 14.40 12.12 -49.67
C VAL A 381 15.74 12.53 -50.23
N LEU A 382 16.41 13.45 -49.53
CA LEU A 382 17.80 13.83 -49.77
C LEU A 382 18.66 13.08 -48.76
N TYR A 383 19.64 12.32 -49.22
CA TYR A 383 20.67 11.70 -48.39
C TYR A 383 21.96 12.51 -48.51
N VAL A 384 22.53 12.93 -47.39
CA VAL A 384 23.65 13.88 -47.31
C VAL A 384 24.78 13.24 -46.52
N ASP A 385 25.98 13.24 -47.08
CA ASP A 385 27.19 12.77 -46.40
C ASP A 385 28.25 13.86 -46.43
N LEU A 386 28.91 14.10 -45.29
CA LEU A 386 29.95 15.13 -45.17
C LEU A 386 31.29 14.63 -45.71
N ASP A 387 31.73 15.24 -46.82
CA ASP A 387 33.00 14.92 -47.43
C ASP A 387 34.17 15.39 -46.54
N GLY A 388 35.01 14.43 -46.12
CA GLY A 388 36.23 14.72 -45.36
C GLY A 388 36.05 14.78 -43.85
N PHE A 389 34.86 14.45 -43.32
CA PHE A 389 34.61 14.45 -41.88
C PHE A 389 35.59 13.59 -41.08
N LYS A 390 35.94 12.39 -41.57
CA LYS A 390 36.94 11.53 -40.94
C LYS A 390 38.29 12.23 -40.75
N GLN A 391 38.74 13.03 -41.73
CA GLN A 391 39.99 13.77 -41.63
C GLN A 391 39.96 14.83 -40.53
N VAL A 392 38.80 15.46 -40.30
CA VAL A 392 38.59 16.39 -39.19
C VAL A 392 38.74 15.65 -37.86
N ASN A 393 38.10 14.50 -37.70
CA ASN A 393 38.23 13.67 -36.50
C ASN A 393 39.67 13.22 -36.24
N ASP A 394 40.37 12.78 -37.29
CA ASP A 394 41.74 12.28 -37.19
C ASP A 394 42.74 13.40 -36.88
N THR A 395 42.48 14.64 -37.33
CA THR A 395 43.39 15.79 -37.17
C THR A 395 43.10 16.62 -35.91
N LEU A 396 41.83 16.83 -35.58
CA LEU A 396 41.37 17.76 -34.54
C LEU A 396 40.70 17.06 -33.35
N GLY A 397 40.52 15.73 -33.42
CA GLY A 397 39.89 14.92 -32.39
C GLY A 397 38.37 14.87 -32.48
N HIS A 398 37.77 13.88 -31.82
CA HIS A 398 36.33 13.62 -31.89
C HIS A 398 35.46 14.77 -31.33
N ALA A 399 35.94 15.49 -30.31
CA ALA A 399 35.22 16.65 -29.78
C ALA A 399 35.04 17.76 -30.83
N ALA A 400 36.02 17.96 -31.72
CA ALA A 400 35.92 18.89 -32.83
C ALA A 400 34.96 18.38 -33.91
N GLY A 401 34.95 17.07 -34.17
CA GLY A 401 33.96 16.44 -35.04
C GLY A 401 32.53 16.59 -34.50
N ASP A 402 32.33 16.42 -33.20
CA ASP A 402 31.01 16.59 -32.56
C ASP A 402 30.50 18.03 -32.68
N GLN A 403 31.37 19.02 -32.48
CA GLN A 403 31.05 20.44 -32.70
C GLN A 403 30.72 20.73 -34.18
N LEU A 404 31.47 20.12 -35.10
CA LEU A 404 31.20 20.25 -36.53
C LEU A 404 29.82 19.68 -36.89
N LEU A 405 29.48 18.50 -36.38
CA LEU A 405 28.18 17.87 -36.61
C LEU A 405 27.02 18.71 -36.06
N ALA A 406 27.17 19.28 -34.87
CA ALA A 406 26.20 20.21 -34.29
C ALA A 406 26.02 21.46 -35.17
N ALA A 407 27.13 22.05 -35.66
CA ALA A 407 27.07 23.22 -36.53
C ALA A 407 26.47 22.91 -37.92
N VAL A 408 26.75 21.72 -38.47
CA VAL A 408 26.14 21.21 -39.70
C VAL A 408 24.63 21.08 -39.52
N ALA A 409 24.20 20.47 -38.41
CA ALA A 409 22.77 20.29 -38.11
C ALA A 409 22.02 21.62 -38.03
N GLU A 410 22.57 22.61 -37.31
CA GLU A 410 22.00 23.96 -37.24
C GLU A 410 21.93 24.63 -38.61
N ARG A 411 22.99 24.50 -39.41
CA ARG A 411 23.02 25.08 -40.77
C ARG A 411 22.00 24.42 -41.70
N MET A 412 21.85 23.09 -41.63
CA MET A 412 20.83 22.38 -42.40
C MET A 412 19.42 22.82 -41.99
N ARG A 413 19.13 22.92 -40.67
CA ARG A 413 17.84 23.43 -40.16
C ARG A 413 17.50 24.83 -40.66
N ALA A 414 18.49 25.72 -40.77
CA ALA A 414 18.27 27.09 -41.24
C ALA A 414 17.98 27.17 -42.75
N VAL A 415 18.41 26.17 -43.52
CA VAL A 415 18.21 26.13 -44.99
C VAL A 415 16.88 25.46 -45.35
N VAL A 416 16.44 24.48 -44.57
CA VAL A 416 15.18 23.77 -44.78
C VAL A 416 13.99 24.57 -44.23
N ARG A 417 12.79 24.21 -44.68
CA ARG A 417 11.55 24.82 -44.20
C ARG A 417 11.02 24.11 -42.96
N PRO A 418 10.15 24.75 -42.14
CA PRO A 418 9.54 24.11 -40.98
C PRO A 418 8.74 22.83 -41.28
N ALA A 419 8.25 22.68 -42.52
CA ALA A 419 7.52 21.49 -42.96
C ALA A 419 8.44 20.32 -43.40
N GLU A 420 9.75 20.56 -43.58
CA GLU A 420 10.72 19.55 -43.98
C GLU A 420 11.36 18.91 -42.74
N THR A 421 11.57 17.61 -42.76
CA THR A 421 12.17 16.89 -41.62
C THR A 421 13.66 16.67 -41.89
N VAL A 422 14.53 17.24 -41.06
CA VAL A 422 15.98 16.98 -41.08
C VAL A 422 16.32 15.96 -40.01
N ALA A 423 17.05 14.92 -40.41
CA ALA A 423 17.46 13.84 -39.53
C ALA A 423 18.96 13.55 -39.64
N ARG A 424 19.55 13.05 -38.55
CA ARG A 424 20.87 12.43 -38.57
C ARG A 424 20.71 10.92 -38.52
N ILE A 425 21.27 10.23 -39.51
CA ILE A 425 21.13 8.78 -39.67
C ILE A 425 22.16 8.04 -38.82
N GLY A 426 23.39 8.56 -38.80
CA GLY A 426 24.52 8.05 -38.03
C GLY A 426 25.84 8.64 -38.53
N GLY A 427 26.85 8.75 -37.67
CA GLY A 427 28.16 9.29 -38.07
C GLY A 427 28.06 10.71 -38.66
N ASP A 428 28.49 10.85 -39.91
CA ASP A 428 28.46 12.04 -40.77
C ASP A 428 27.31 12.07 -41.78
N GLU A 429 26.35 11.16 -41.65
CA GLU A 429 25.21 11.02 -42.56
C GLU A 429 23.97 11.72 -42.01
N PHE A 430 23.37 12.55 -42.87
CA PHE A 430 22.14 13.28 -42.64
C PHE A 430 21.13 12.96 -43.74
N ALA A 431 19.86 13.19 -43.46
CA ALA A 431 18.82 13.07 -44.46
C ALA A 431 17.77 14.17 -44.29
N VAL A 432 17.12 14.54 -45.39
CA VAL A 432 16.02 15.51 -45.41
C VAL A 432 14.83 14.88 -46.12
N LEU A 433 13.69 14.82 -45.46
CA LEU A 433 12.40 14.51 -46.08
C LEU A 433 11.73 15.80 -46.54
N VAL A 434 11.37 15.84 -47.82
CA VAL A 434 10.62 16.92 -48.46
C VAL A 434 9.25 16.38 -48.86
N GLU A 435 8.20 17.00 -48.31
CA GLU A 435 6.80 16.69 -48.62
C GLU A 435 6.24 17.77 -49.55
N GLY A 436 5.44 17.39 -50.56
CA GLY A 436 4.80 18.37 -51.47
C GLY A 436 5.74 18.96 -52.52
N VAL A 437 6.53 18.11 -53.19
CA VAL A 437 7.53 18.48 -54.19
C VAL A 437 6.93 19.19 -55.42
N ASP A 438 5.62 19.07 -55.65
CA ASP A 438 4.94 19.65 -56.82
C ASP A 438 4.99 21.19 -56.83
N GLU A 439 5.24 21.82 -55.68
CA GLU A 439 5.43 23.27 -55.55
C GLU A 439 6.91 23.70 -55.54
N HIS A 440 7.85 22.78 -55.27
CA HIS A 440 9.25 23.11 -54.98
C HIS A 440 10.24 22.01 -55.40
N SER A 441 11.27 22.38 -56.17
CA SER A 441 12.29 21.43 -56.65
C SER A 441 13.20 20.94 -55.51
N PRO A 442 13.30 19.62 -55.26
CA PRO A 442 14.20 19.04 -54.27
C PRO A 442 15.67 19.22 -54.70
N GLU A 443 15.94 19.32 -56.00
CA GLU A 443 17.26 19.67 -56.53
C GLU A 443 17.67 21.08 -56.10
N ALA A 444 16.75 22.05 -56.15
CA ALA A 444 17.04 23.41 -55.69
C ALA A 444 17.39 23.42 -54.20
N LEU A 445 16.64 22.69 -53.36
CA LEU A 445 16.98 22.53 -51.94
C LEU A 445 18.36 21.89 -51.75
N ALA A 446 18.67 20.82 -52.49
CA ALA A 446 19.96 20.16 -52.41
C ALA A 446 21.12 21.10 -52.78
N HIS A 447 20.96 21.94 -53.80
CA HIS A 447 21.99 22.93 -54.16
C HIS A 447 22.16 24.00 -53.07
N ARG A 448 21.06 24.50 -52.47
CA ARG A 448 21.15 25.43 -51.32
C ARG A 448 21.86 24.80 -50.13
N LEU A 449 21.55 23.54 -49.82
CA LEU A 449 22.21 22.80 -48.75
C LEU A 449 23.70 22.64 -49.05
N LEU A 450 24.06 22.27 -50.27
CA LEU A 450 25.45 22.10 -50.69
C LEU A 450 26.24 23.41 -50.59
N GLU A 451 25.68 24.52 -51.08
CA GLU A 451 26.28 25.85 -50.96
C GLU A 451 26.46 26.25 -49.49
N ALA A 452 25.41 26.11 -48.67
CA ALA A 452 25.49 26.43 -47.25
C ALA A 452 26.55 25.59 -46.53
N LEU A 453 26.60 24.28 -46.77
CA LEU A 453 27.56 23.38 -46.13
C LEU A 453 29.00 23.63 -46.60
N SER A 454 29.22 24.14 -47.81
CA SER A 454 30.56 24.50 -48.31
C SER A 454 31.17 25.74 -47.64
N THR A 455 30.38 26.55 -46.93
CA THR A 455 30.89 27.71 -46.20
C THR A 455 31.70 27.26 -44.96
N PRO A 456 32.82 27.93 -44.60
CA PRO A 456 33.63 27.51 -43.46
C PRO A 456 32.83 27.40 -42.15
N PHE A 457 33.08 26.36 -41.36
CA PHE A 457 32.57 26.17 -40.01
C PHE A 457 33.59 26.64 -38.98
N THR A 458 33.11 27.31 -37.93
CA THR A 458 33.93 27.68 -36.77
C THR A 458 33.84 26.55 -35.74
N VAL A 459 34.90 25.79 -35.60
CA VAL A 459 35.06 24.71 -34.60
C VAL A 459 36.22 25.12 -33.71
N ALA A 460 35.92 25.89 -32.67
CA ALA A 460 36.93 26.67 -31.94
C ALA A 460 38.12 25.82 -31.48
N PRO A 461 39.38 26.25 -31.73
CA PRO A 461 39.81 27.53 -32.30
C PRO A 461 39.94 27.56 -33.84
N ASN A 462 39.58 26.49 -34.54
CA ASN A 462 39.86 26.30 -35.97
C ASN A 462 38.70 26.71 -36.88
N ARG A 463 39.04 27.04 -38.14
CA ARG A 463 38.07 27.11 -39.24
C ARG A 463 38.23 25.86 -40.09
N VAL A 464 37.14 25.13 -40.27
CA VAL A 464 37.12 23.87 -41.01
C VAL A 464 36.21 24.04 -42.23
N VAL A 465 36.66 23.58 -43.38
CA VAL A 465 35.84 23.49 -44.59
C VAL A 465 35.58 22.01 -44.85
N VAL A 466 34.31 21.64 -44.96
CA VAL A 466 33.88 20.31 -45.39
C VAL A 466 33.02 20.44 -46.64
N GLY A 467 33.09 19.43 -47.51
CA GLY A 467 32.15 19.30 -48.62
C GLY A 467 30.93 18.50 -48.18
N ALA A 468 29.94 18.40 -49.08
CA ALA A 468 28.86 17.45 -48.92
C ALA A 468 28.56 16.78 -50.27
N SER A 469 28.30 15.48 -50.22
CA SER A 469 27.77 14.73 -51.35
C SER A 469 26.30 14.42 -51.08
N ILE A 470 25.41 14.80 -52.01
CA ILE A 470 23.96 14.73 -51.81
C ILE A 470 23.33 13.85 -52.89
N GLY A 471 22.56 12.86 -52.46
CA GLY A 471 21.74 12.01 -53.32
C GLY A 471 20.26 12.32 -53.13
N ILE A 472 19.50 12.42 -54.21
CA ILE A 472 18.05 12.69 -54.16
C ILE A 472 17.32 11.48 -54.72
N ALA A 473 16.34 10.97 -53.98
CA ALA A 473 15.33 10.07 -54.51
C ALA A 473 13.95 10.73 -54.49
N VAL A 474 13.27 10.69 -55.63
CA VAL A 474 11.93 11.26 -55.81
C VAL A 474 10.94 10.13 -56.07
N SER A 475 9.82 10.14 -55.34
CA SER A 475 8.68 9.25 -55.58
C SER A 475 7.51 10.04 -56.14
N ARG A 476 7.20 9.85 -57.43
CA ARG A 476 6.05 10.43 -58.13
C ARG A 476 5.00 9.35 -58.34
N ARG A 477 3.83 9.46 -57.69
CA ARG A 477 2.69 8.52 -57.84
C ARG A 477 3.00 7.04 -57.53
N GLN A 478 4.10 6.76 -56.84
CA GLN A 478 4.50 5.42 -56.38
C GLN A 478 4.38 5.34 -54.86
N HIS A 479 4.20 4.13 -54.31
CA HIS A 479 4.14 3.88 -52.86
C HIS A 479 5.31 3.01 -52.39
N PRO A 480 6.57 3.47 -52.55
CA PRO A 480 7.72 2.74 -52.07
C PRO A 480 7.71 2.68 -50.53
N SER A 481 8.24 1.61 -49.97
CA SER A 481 8.56 1.58 -48.54
C SER A 481 9.60 2.66 -48.20
N ALA A 482 9.63 3.12 -46.94
CA ALA A 482 10.64 4.09 -46.49
C ALA A 482 12.07 3.61 -46.79
N ASP A 483 12.33 2.33 -46.61
CA ASP A 483 13.61 1.71 -46.91
C ASP A 483 13.99 1.77 -48.40
N GLU A 484 13.04 1.60 -49.32
CA GLU A 484 13.31 1.70 -50.77
C GLU A 484 13.68 3.12 -51.17
N LEU A 485 12.98 4.11 -50.63
CA LEU A 485 13.22 5.52 -50.93
C LEU A 485 14.58 5.98 -50.38
N VAL A 486 14.89 5.62 -49.13
CA VAL A 486 16.19 5.95 -48.52
C VAL A 486 17.34 5.24 -49.25
N ARG A 487 17.21 3.95 -49.60
CA ARG A 487 18.24 3.22 -50.36
C ARG A 487 18.49 3.82 -51.74
N ALA A 488 17.44 4.31 -52.41
CA ALA A 488 17.60 4.99 -53.69
C ALA A 488 18.37 6.32 -53.54
N ALA A 489 18.10 7.08 -52.47
CA ALA A 489 18.78 8.34 -52.19
C ALA A 489 20.25 8.11 -51.80
N ASP A 490 20.53 7.13 -50.95
CA ASP A 490 21.89 6.70 -50.59
C ASP A 490 22.71 6.28 -51.81
N ALA A 491 22.12 5.45 -52.68
CA ALA A 491 22.80 5.03 -53.90
C ALA A 491 23.06 6.19 -54.88
N ALA A 492 22.18 7.20 -54.93
CA ALA A 492 22.44 8.44 -55.67
C ALA A 492 23.58 9.25 -55.03
N MET A 493 23.63 9.34 -53.69
CA MET A 493 24.72 10.02 -52.96
C MET A 493 26.08 9.34 -53.24
N TYR A 494 26.09 8.02 -53.33
CA TYR A 494 27.28 7.27 -53.71
C TYR A 494 27.75 7.58 -55.14
N ASP A 495 26.83 7.74 -56.09
CA ASP A 495 27.15 8.20 -57.45
C ASP A 495 27.76 9.61 -57.45
N ALA A 496 27.23 10.52 -56.62
CA ALA A 496 27.80 11.86 -56.42
C ALA A 496 29.25 11.81 -55.89
N LYS A 497 29.52 10.94 -54.91
CA LYS A 497 30.88 10.70 -54.39
C LYS A 497 31.83 10.20 -55.49
N ARG A 498 31.42 9.18 -56.27
CA ARG A 498 32.24 8.60 -57.34
C ARG A 498 32.55 9.57 -58.46
N ALA A 499 31.64 10.50 -58.75
CA ALA A 499 31.83 11.50 -59.78
C ALA A 499 32.77 12.65 -59.36
N GLY A 500 33.26 12.67 -58.11
CA GLY A 500 34.26 13.62 -57.63
C GLY A 500 33.85 14.46 -56.43
N LYS A 501 32.84 14.01 -55.66
CA LYS A 501 32.35 14.66 -54.42
C LYS A 501 31.79 16.06 -54.63
N GLY A 502 31.29 16.69 -53.56
CA GLY A 502 30.85 18.10 -53.57
C GLY A 502 29.76 18.41 -54.58
N ARG A 503 28.84 17.46 -54.81
CA ARG A 503 27.79 17.59 -55.84
C ARG A 503 26.49 16.88 -55.45
N VAL A 504 25.48 17.14 -56.27
CA VAL A 504 24.16 16.51 -56.20
C VAL A 504 24.01 15.46 -57.29
N ALA A 505 23.41 14.31 -56.98
CA ALA A 505 22.95 13.33 -57.96
C ALA A 505 21.50 12.95 -57.68
N VAL A 506 20.72 12.70 -58.72
CA VAL A 506 19.29 12.43 -58.63
C VAL A 506 18.98 11.05 -59.19
N ARG A 507 18.09 10.32 -58.52
CA ARG A 507 17.56 9.05 -58.97
C ARG A 507 16.04 9.05 -58.84
N GLU A 508 15.36 8.89 -59.97
CA GLU A 508 13.94 8.58 -59.94
C GLU A 508 13.75 7.08 -59.71
N LEU A 509 12.78 6.71 -58.86
CA LEU A 509 12.44 5.31 -58.66
C LEU A 509 11.84 4.73 -59.94
N PRO A 510 12.28 3.54 -60.39
CA PRO A 510 11.78 2.92 -61.62
C PRO A 510 10.25 2.84 -61.60
N SER A 511 9.61 3.35 -62.64
CA SER A 511 8.17 3.17 -62.82
C SER A 511 7.84 1.67 -62.80
N ALA A 512 6.76 1.29 -62.11
CA ALA A 512 6.34 -0.11 -61.95
C ALA A 512 6.02 -0.86 -63.26
N THR A 513 6.25 -0.26 -64.43
CA THR A 513 6.02 -0.80 -65.76
C THR A 513 7.06 -1.84 -66.23
N LEU A 514 8.09 -2.16 -65.43
CA LEU A 514 9.13 -3.15 -65.79
C LEU A 514 9.35 -4.26 -64.74
N ARG A 515 8.28 -4.73 -64.08
CA ARG A 515 8.23 -6.15 -63.63
C ARG A 515 7.60 -6.98 -64.75
N ALA A 516 8.37 -7.20 -65.82
CA ALA A 516 8.00 -8.14 -66.87
C ALA A 516 7.90 -9.54 -66.27
N VAL A 517 6.68 -10.07 -66.34
CA VAL A 517 6.33 -11.47 -66.09
C VAL A 517 7.20 -12.35 -66.99
N ASN A 518 8.04 -13.20 -66.40
CA ASN A 518 8.62 -14.33 -67.12
C ASN A 518 7.49 -15.32 -67.44
N PRO A 519 7.20 -15.65 -68.72
CA PRO A 519 6.28 -16.72 -69.02
C PRO A 519 6.93 -18.06 -68.68
N VAL A 520 6.18 -18.88 -67.97
CA VAL A 520 6.46 -20.29 -67.68
C VAL A 520 6.61 -21.05 -69.00
N PRO A 521 7.64 -21.90 -69.19
CA PRO A 521 7.70 -22.76 -70.37
C PRO A 521 6.69 -23.90 -70.24
N ASP A 522 5.93 -24.10 -71.31
CA ASP A 522 4.96 -25.18 -71.51
C ASP A 522 5.53 -26.55 -71.11
N ARG A 523 4.77 -27.28 -70.29
CA ARG A 523 4.87 -28.74 -70.20
C ARG A 523 3.66 -29.35 -70.91
N VAL A 524 3.95 -29.99 -72.04
CA VAL A 524 3.34 -31.18 -72.64
C VAL A 524 2.21 -31.81 -71.78
N VAL A 525 0.97 -31.79 -72.28
CA VAL A 525 0.28 -32.92 -72.96
C VAL A 525 -0.77 -32.35 -73.91
#